data_AF-A0A2V9ZEK3-F1
#
_entry.id   AF-A0A2V9ZEK3-F1
#
_cell.length_a   1.000
_cell.length_b   1.000
_cell.length_c   1.000
_cell.angle_alpha   90.00
_cell.angle_beta   90.00
_cell.angle_gamma   90.00
#
_symmetry.space_group_name_H-M   'P 1'
#
loop_
_entity.id
_entity.type
_entity.pdbx_description
1 polymer ?
#
loop_
_entity_poly.entity_id
_entity_poly.type
_entity_poly.pdbx_seq_one_letter_code
_entity_poly.pdbx_strand_id
1 'polypeptide(L)'
;MKFTSRLVVFITLILLFTASSFAQSSSASLRGEITDPTGAVIPGATVSAKSSSGQTVTVKTNRSGAYELRGLAPGKYLITLNAKGFAEATQDVEITAGKDQKLDMRLQIAVEQQNVVVDEEKPKVDLGPENNAGATVIKGKDLEALSDDPDELQSDLQALAGPAAGPNGGQMYIDGFSGGTLPPKASIREIRINQNPFSAQYDHLGYGRIEIFTKPGTDKFHGQLMFRDSTSALNARNPFAGAQQPDYQTRQFEGNIGGPI
;
A
#
# COMPACT_ATOMS: atom_id res chain seq x y z
N MET A 1 -81.06 30.46 27.28
CA MET A 1 -79.68 29.94 27.50
C MET A 1 -79.54 28.41 27.51
N LYS A 2 -80.58 27.60 27.17
CA LYS A 2 -80.46 26.12 27.13
C LYS A 2 -80.04 25.53 25.76
N PHE A 3 -80.22 26.28 24.67
CA PHE A 3 -79.88 25.83 23.31
C PHE A 3 -78.39 25.98 22.98
N THR A 4 -77.72 27.03 23.47
CA THR A 4 -76.28 27.25 23.24
C THR A 4 -75.42 26.23 23.98
N SER A 5 -75.82 25.80 25.17
CA SER A 5 -75.13 24.75 25.95
C SER A 5 -75.20 23.37 25.28
N ARG A 6 -76.33 23.02 24.65
CA ARG A 6 -76.46 21.74 23.91
C ARG A 6 -75.64 21.73 22.62
N LEU A 7 -75.50 22.87 21.95
CA LEU A 7 -74.70 22.99 20.72
C LEU A 7 -73.19 22.88 21.00
N VAL A 8 -72.71 23.49 22.09
CA VAL A 8 -71.29 23.40 22.48
C VAL A 8 -70.92 21.96 22.85
N VAL A 9 -71.76 21.27 23.65
CA VAL A 9 -71.52 19.86 24.02
C VAL A 9 -71.47 18.95 22.79
N PHE A 10 -72.31 19.20 21.79
CA PHE A 10 -72.33 18.40 20.56
C PHE A 10 -71.07 18.60 19.70
N ILE A 11 -70.55 19.83 19.63
CA ILE A 11 -69.30 20.14 18.91
C ILE A 11 -68.08 19.55 19.63
N THR A 12 -68.05 19.59 20.97
CA THR A 12 -66.95 18.98 21.74
C THR A 12 -66.93 17.46 21.58
N LEU A 13 -68.09 16.81 21.51
CA LEU A 13 -68.20 15.36 21.30
C LEU A 13 -67.72 14.93 19.91
N ILE A 14 -67.99 15.72 18.87
CA ILE A 14 -67.51 15.47 17.49
C ILE A 14 -65.98 15.61 17.42
N LEU A 15 -65.40 16.59 18.12
CA LEU A 15 -63.95 16.81 18.15
C LEU A 15 -63.20 15.67 18.90
N LEU A 16 -63.82 15.08 19.91
CA LEU A 16 -63.31 13.90 20.62
C LEU A 16 -63.37 12.62 19.77
N PHE A 17 -64.36 12.50 18.87
CA PHE A 17 -64.49 11.34 17.99
C PHE A 17 -63.50 11.37 16.81
N THR A 18 -63.16 12.55 16.27
CA THR A 18 -62.16 12.69 15.19
C THR A 18 -60.73 12.44 15.66
N ALA A 19 -60.39 12.74 16.92
CA ALA A 19 -59.09 12.44 17.51
C ALA A 19 -58.82 10.92 17.64
N SER A 20 -59.87 10.11 17.80
CA SER A 20 -59.75 8.64 17.91
C SER A 20 -59.49 7.95 16.56
N SER A 21 -59.70 8.65 15.44
CA SER A 21 -59.49 8.09 14.09
C SER A 21 -58.03 8.09 13.65
N PHE A 22 -57.17 8.93 14.26
CA PHE A 22 -55.73 8.98 13.98
C PHE A 22 -54.89 7.99 14.80
N ALA A 23 -55.51 7.17 15.65
CA ALA A 23 -54.82 6.22 16.53
C ALA A 23 -54.86 4.76 16.04
N GLN A 24 -55.37 4.49 14.83
CA GLN A 24 -55.41 3.14 14.26
C GLN A 24 -54.04 2.74 13.69
N SER A 25 -53.03 2.66 14.55
CA SER A 25 -51.75 2.05 14.22
C SER A 25 -51.96 0.54 14.11
N SER A 26 -52.38 0.07 12.94
CA SER A 26 -52.50 -1.36 12.63
C SER A 26 -51.10 -1.98 12.53
N SER A 27 -50.46 -2.19 13.67
CA SER A 27 -49.17 -2.85 13.74
C SER A 27 -49.30 -4.29 13.28
N ALA A 28 -48.39 -4.71 12.41
CA ALA A 28 -48.22 -6.08 11.98
C ALA A 28 -46.99 -6.72 12.65
N SER A 29 -46.90 -8.04 12.54
CA SER A 29 -45.70 -8.78 12.92
C SER A 29 -45.16 -9.58 11.75
N LEU A 30 -43.83 -9.72 11.69
CA LEU A 30 -43.15 -10.60 10.74
C LEU A 30 -42.36 -11.63 11.55
N ARG A 31 -42.68 -12.90 11.34
CA ARG A 31 -42.04 -14.03 12.00
C ARG A 31 -41.46 -14.99 10.98
N GLY A 32 -40.46 -15.74 11.39
CA GLY A 32 -39.81 -16.67 10.48
C GLY A 32 -38.68 -17.42 11.14
N GLU A 33 -38.09 -18.30 10.36
CA GLU A 33 -36.92 -19.09 10.74
C GLU A 33 -35.77 -18.86 9.77
N ILE A 34 -34.55 -18.82 10.31
CA ILE A 34 -33.32 -18.66 9.53
C ILE A 34 -32.54 -19.96 9.53
N THR A 35 -32.29 -20.47 8.32
CA THR A 35 -31.57 -21.73 8.07
C THR A 35 -30.33 -21.53 7.21
N ASP A 36 -29.43 -22.50 7.23
CA ASP A 36 -28.22 -22.56 6.39
C ASP A 36 -28.46 -23.42 5.12
N PRO A 37 -27.43 -23.60 4.26
CA PRO A 37 -27.54 -24.47 3.09
C PRO A 37 -27.79 -25.96 3.38
N THR A 38 -27.49 -26.42 4.59
CA THR A 38 -27.72 -27.81 5.01
C THR A 38 -29.10 -28.03 5.63
N GLY A 39 -29.83 -26.95 5.93
CA GLY A 39 -31.12 -26.97 6.63
C GLY A 39 -31.00 -26.84 8.16
N ALA A 40 -29.79 -26.60 8.67
CA ALA A 40 -29.56 -26.31 10.08
C ALA A 40 -30.01 -24.89 10.43
N VAL A 41 -30.56 -24.72 11.63
CA VAL A 41 -31.02 -23.42 12.15
C VAL A 41 -29.85 -22.53 12.57
N ILE A 42 -29.97 -21.22 12.35
CA ILE A 42 -28.92 -20.24 12.67
C ILE A 42 -29.35 -19.39 13.88
N PRO A 43 -28.90 -19.71 15.10
CA PRO A 43 -29.16 -18.90 16.28
C PRO A 43 -28.27 -17.64 16.32
N GLY A 44 -28.79 -16.55 16.89
CA GLY A 44 -28.05 -15.30 17.06
C GLY A 44 -27.83 -14.47 15.78
N ALA A 45 -28.47 -14.83 14.67
CA ALA A 45 -28.50 -14.04 13.45
C ALA A 45 -29.27 -12.73 13.70
N THR A 46 -28.75 -11.61 13.21
CA THR A 46 -29.38 -10.29 13.30
C THR A 46 -30.33 -10.11 12.13
N VAL A 47 -31.60 -9.85 12.43
CA VAL A 47 -32.67 -9.59 11.47
C VAL A 47 -33.08 -8.14 11.60
N SER A 48 -32.93 -7.37 10.53
CA SER A 48 -33.28 -5.96 10.49
C SER A 48 -34.34 -5.71 9.43
N ALA A 49 -35.43 -5.03 9.77
CA ALA A 49 -36.45 -4.58 8.83
C ALA A 49 -36.39 -3.06 8.72
N LYS A 50 -36.01 -2.56 7.55
CA LYS A 50 -35.93 -1.13 7.25
C LYS A 50 -37.08 -0.71 6.35
N SER A 51 -37.93 0.18 6.84
CA SER A 51 -39.02 0.80 6.07
C SER A 51 -38.45 1.80 5.06
N SER A 52 -39.19 2.06 3.98
CA SER A 52 -38.90 3.16 3.04
C SER A 52 -38.87 4.54 3.71
N SER A 53 -39.54 4.69 4.85
CA SER A 53 -39.50 5.91 5.69
C SER A 53 -38.23 6.06 6.52
N GLY A 54 -37.36 5.04 6.56
CA GLY A 54 -36.13 5.01 7.35
C GLY A 54 -36.26 4.37 8.73
N GLN A 55 -37.49 4.04 9.18
CA GLN A 55 -37.68 3.30 10.44
C GLN A 55 -37.05 1.91 10.34
N THR A 56 -36.24 1.53 11.33
CA THR A 56 -35.56 0.24 11.38
C THR A 56 -35.93 -0.51 12.66
N VAL A 57 -36.39 -1.75 12.53
CA VAL A 57 -36.66 -2.65 13.66
C VAL A 57 -35.70 -3.82 13.57
N THR A 58 -35.00 -4.12 14.66
CA THR A 58 -33.95 -5.14 14.67
C THR A 58 -34.17 -6.14 15.80
N VAL A 59 -34.04 -7.42 15.50
CA VAL A 59 -34.13 -8.53 16.45
C VAL A 59 -33.03 -9.55 16.18
N LYS A 60 -32.69 -10.37 17.16
CA LYS A 60 -31.81 -11.53 16.98
C LYS A 60 -32.60 -12.82 16.98
N THR A 61 -32.22 -13.80 16.15
CA THR A 61 -32.83 -15.14 16.20
C THR A 61 -32.54 -15.83 17.53
N ASN A 62 -33.50 -16.62 18.00
CA ASN A 62 -33.39 -17.40 19.23
C ASN A 62 -32.60 -18.72 18.99
N ARG A 63 -32.57 -19.61 20.00
CA ARG A 63 -31.87 -20.91 19.91
C ARG A 63 -32.42 -21.86 18.84
N SER A 64 -33.67 -21.68 18.42
CA SER A 64 -34.29 -22.45 17.34
C SER A 64 -34.22 -21.75 15.98
N GLY A 65 -33.39 -20.69 15.84
CA GLY A 65 -33.29 -19.92 14.60
C GLY A 65 -34.51 -19.08 14.26
N ALA A 66 -35.50 -18.99 15.15
CA ALA A 66 -36.72 -18.23 14.92
C ALA A 66 -36.54 -16.76 15.31
N TYR A 67 -37.17 -15.87 14.55
CA TYR A 67 -37.24 -14.43 14.83
C TYR A 67 -38.68 -13.93 14.81
N GLU A 68 -38.92 -12.82 15.49
CA GLU A 68 -40.20 -12.13 15.48
C GLU A 68 -39.98 -10.62 15.57
N LEU A 69 -40.38 -9.91 14.52
CA LEU A 69 -40.39 -8.46 14.44
C LEU A 69 -41.83 -7.99 14.71
N ARG A 70 -42.02 -7.20 15.76
CA ARG A 70 -43.32 -6.66 16.16
C ARG A 70 -43.38 -5.16 15.93
N GLY A 71 -44.59 -4.61 15.82
CA GLY A 71 -44.78 -3.15 15.71
C GLY A 71 -44.48 -2.59 14.32
N LEU A 72 -44.53 -3.43 13.27
CA LEU A 72 -44.27 -2.98 11.91
C LEU A 72 -45.49 -2.24 11.37
N ALA A 73 -45.32 -1.00 10.96
CA ALA A 73 -46.36 -0.28 10.22
C ALA A 73 -46.57 -0.93 8.83
N PRO A 74 -47.78 -0.89 8.27
CA PRO A 74 -48.03 -1.42 6.92
C PRO A 74 -47.18 -0.69 5.87
N GLY A 75 -46.57 -1.42 4.95
CA GLY A 75 -45.72 -0.85 3.90
C GLY A 75 -44.61 -1.79 3.42
N LYS A 76 -43.74 -1.27 2.55
CA LYS A 76 -42.59 -2.02 2.02
C LYS A 76 -41.38 -1.92 2.94
N TYR A 77 -40.75 -3.06 3.22
CA TYR A 77 -39.56 -3.18 4.03
C TYR A 77 -38.48 -3.95 3.28
N LEU A 78 -37.25 -3.48 3.44
CA LEU A 78 -36.05 -4.25 3.12
C LEU A 78 -35.64 -5.01 4.37
N ILE A 79 -35.71 -6.34 4.31
CA ILE A 79 -35.24 -7.22 5.38
C ILE A 79 -33.78 -7.56 5.12
N THR A 80 -32.91 -7.23 6.06
CA THR A 80 -31.48 -7.56 6.03
C THR A 80 -31.17 -8.60 7.10
N LEU A 81 -30.51 -9.67 6.69
CA LEU A 81 -30.02 -10.73 7.56
C LEU A 81 -28.51 -10.70 7.65
N ASN A 82 -27.98 -10.66 8.86
CA ASN A 82 -26.55 -10.72 9.11
C ASN A 82 -26.23 -11.76 10.19
N ALA A 83 -25.36 -12.71 9.87
CA ALA A 83 -24.86 -13.70 10.82
C ALA A 83 -23.38 -13.95 10.57
N LYS A 84 -22.62 -14.20 11.65
CA LYS A 84 -21.18 -14.46 11.55
C LYS A 84 -20.92 -15.71 10.69
N GLY A 85 -20.04 -15.60 9.69
CA GLY A 85 -19.71 -16.69 8.76
C GLY A 85 -20.72 -16.90 7.63
N PHE A 86 -21.73 -16.03 7.51
CA PHE A 86 -22.74 -16.09 6.45
C PHE A 86 -22.73 -14.81 5.62
N ALA A 87 -23.06 -14.94 4.33
CA ALA A 87 -23.20 -13.80 3.45
C ALA A 87 -24.44 -13.00 3.85
N GLU A 88 -24.33 -11.67 3.86
CA GLU A 88 -25.48 -10.81 4.10
C GLU A 88 -26.54 -11.07 3.04
N ALA A 89 -27.78 -11.30 3.48
CA ALA A 89 -28.91 -11.53 2.59
C ALA A 89 -29.95 -10.43 2.78
N THR A 90 -30.47 -9.92 1.67
CA THR A 90 -31.50 -8.87 1.65
C THR A 90 -32.72 -9.34 0.87
N GLN A 91 -33.92 -9.09 1.41
CA GLN A 91 -35.18 -9.46 0.78
C GLN A 91 -36.23 -8.37 0.97
N ASP A 92 -36.90 -7.96 -0.11
CA ASP A 92 -38.03 -7.05 -0.06
C ASP A 92 -39.32 -7.77 0.36
N VAL A 93 -40.06 -7.17 1.28
CA VAL A 93 -41.32 -7.71 1.82
C VAL A 93 -42.33 -6.59 2.00
N GLU A 94 -43.59 -6.87 1.61
CA GLU A 94 -44.71 -5.96 1.83
C GLU A 94 -45.53 -6.40 3.06
N ILE A 95 -45.45 -5.59 4.11
CA ILE A 95 -46.15 -5.81 5.38
C ILE A 95 -47.59 -5.29 5.28
N THR A 96 -48.55 -6.18 5.48
CA THR A 96 -49.99 -5.83 5.49
C THR A 96 -50.49 -5.58 6.91
N ALA A 97 -51.34 -4.55 7.07
CA ALA A 97 -51.99 -4.19 8.33
C ALA A 97 -52.66 -5.38 9.03
N GLY A 98 -52.38 -5.53 10.34
CA GLY A 98 -53.07 -6.46 11.23
C GLY A 98 -52.89 -7.95 10.92
N LYS A 99 -51.89 -8.32 10.10
CA LYS A 99 -51.56 -9.71 9.81
C LYS A 99 -50.19 -10.09 10.33
N ASP A 100 -50.10 -11.27 10.92
CA ASP A 100 -48.84 -11.93 11.19
C ASP A 100 -48.36 -12.62 9.91
N GLN A 101 -47.29 -12.11 9.34
CA GLN A 101 -46.70 -12.69 8.13
C GLN A 101 -45.57 -13.63 8.49
N LYS A 102 -45.45 -14.73 7.75
CA LYS A 102 -44.36 -15.69 7.89
C LYS A 102 -43.39 -15.56 6.73
N LEU A 103 -42.10 -15.41 7.02
CA LEU A 103 -41.03 -15.38 6.03
C LEU A 103 -39.85 -16.22 6.52
N ASP A 104 -39.66 -17.37 5.92
CA ASP A 104 -38.47 -18.19 6.19
C ASP A 104 -37.38 -17.81 5.19
N MET A 105 -36.15 -17.69 5.67
CA MET A 105 -35.01 -17.31 4.83
C MET A 105 -33.85 -18.25 5.07
N ARG A 106 -33.05 -18.43 4.02
CA ARG A 106 -31.89 -19.29 4.02
C ARG A 106 -30.65 -18.48 3.70
N LEU A 107 -29.73 -18.41 4.65
CA LEU A 107 -28.45 -17.73 4.45
C LEU A 107 -27.51 -18.61 3.63
N GLN A 108 -26.73 -17.98 2.77
CA GLN A 108 -25.62 -18.62 2.09
C GLN A 108 -24.39 -18.50 2.97
N ILE A 109 -23.55 -19.54 3.00
CA ILE A 109 -22.26 -19.48 3.69
C ILE A 109 -21.46 -18.37 3.01
N ALA A 110 -21.01 -17.39 3.78
CA ALA A 110 -20.00 -16.48 3.27
C ALA A 110 -18.75 -17.33 3.14
N VAL A 111 -18.30 -17.55 1.91
CA VAL A 111 -16.88 -17.76 1.71
C VAL A 111 -16.28 -16.42 2.11
N GLU A 112 -15.92 -16.27 3.38
CA GLU A 112 -14.91 -15.30 3.74
C GLU A 112 -13.75 -15.68 2.83
N GLN A 113 -13.55 -14.91 1.75
CA GLN A 113 -12.21 -14.64 1.33
C GLN A 113 -11.60 -13.97 2.56
N GLN A 114 -11.11 -14.82 3.44
CA GLN A 114 -9.84 -14.63 4.04
C GLN A 114 -8.88 -14.31 2.88
N ASN A 115 -8.92 -13.05 2.44
CA ASN A 115 -7.70 -12.29 2.54
C ASN A 115 -7.40 -12.28 4.04
N VAL A 116 -6.91 -13.41 4.57
CA VAL A 116 -5.84 -13.30 5.52
C VAL A 116 -4.86 -12.52 4.67
N VAL A 117 -4.81 -11.21 4.90
CA VAL A 117 -3.50 -10.65 5.11
C VAL A 117 -2.97 -11.44 6.31
N VAL A 118 -2.52 -12.68 6.01
CA VAL A 118 -1.25 -13.09 6.53
C VAL A 118 -0.47 -11.89 6.06
N ASP A 119 0.06 -11.10 6.98
CA ASP A 119 1.32 -10.46 6.67
C ASP A 119 2.21 -11.64 6.31
N GLU A 120 2.11 -12.06 5.05
CA GLU A 120 3.12 -12.73 4.32
C GLU A 120 4.20 -11.67 4.25
N GLU A 121 4.89 -11.47 5.38
CA GLU A 121 6.29 -11.81 5.39
C GLU A 121 6.43 -13.31 5.02
N LYS A 122 5.94 -13.69 3.83
CA LYS A 122 6.79 -14.45 2.94
C LYS A 122 8.08 -13.64 3.00
N PRO A 123 9.21 -14.20 3.45
CA PRO A 123 10.46 -13.58 3.08
C PRO A 123 10.36 -13.55 1.57
N LYS A 124 10.05 -12.37 1.01
CA LYS A 124 10.17 -12.14 -0.39
C LYS A 124 11.67 -12.26 -0.54
N VAL A 125 12.12 -13.47 -0.86
CA VAL A 125 13.51 -13.75 -1.19
C VAL A 125 13.68 -12.98 -2.47
N ASP A 126 14.02 -11.72 -2.30
CA ASP A 126 14.21 -10.81 -3.37
C ASP A 126 15.57 -11.17 -3.92
N LEU A 127 15.54 -11.83 -5.07
CA LEU A 127 16.73 -12.24 -5.82
C LEU A 127 17.32 -11.04 -6.59
N GLY A 128 16.74 -9.85 -6.41
CA GLY A 128 17.33 -8.60 -6.84
C GLY A 128 18.75 -8.47 -6.30
N PRO A 129 19.74 -8.10 -7.13
CA PRO A 129 21.11 -7.93 -6.68
C PRO A 129 21.26 -6.94 -5.50
N GLU A 130 20.31 -6.03 -5.33
CA GLU A 130 20.20 -5.11 -4.19
C GLU A 130 19.99 -5.78 -2.83
N ASN A 131 19.56 -7.05 -2.79
CA ASN A 131 19.37 -7.83 -1.56
C ASN A 131 20.51 -8.83 -1.31
N ASN A 132 21.60 -8.74 -2.07
CA ASN A 132 22.80 -9.51 -1.78
C ASN A 132 23.50 -8.93 -0.54
N ALA A 133 23.42 -9.63 0.60
CA ALA A 133 24.04 -9.24 1.87
C ALA A 133 25.58 -9.08 1.79
N GLY A 134 26.23 -9.63 0.78
CA GLY A 134 27.67 -9.47 0.52
C GLY A 134 28.01 -8.32 -0.45
N ALA A 135 27.02 -7.58 -0.94
CA ALA A 135 27.20 -6.46 -1.86
C ALA A 135 26.91 -5.12 -1.19
N THR A 136 27.84 -4.19 -1.35
CA THR A 136 27.65 -2.77 -1.01
C THR A 136 27.23 -2.02 -2.27
N VAL A 137 26.11 -1.28 -2.20
CA VAL A 137 25.58 -0.50 -3.33
C VAL A 137 25.77 0.99 -3.06
N ILE A 138 26.51 1.67 -3.93
CA ILE A 138 26.79 3.11 -3.88
C ILE A 138 26.01 3.80 -5.00
N LYS A 139 25.12 4.74 -4.65
CA LYS A 139 24.25 5.46 -5.60
C LYS A 139 23.84 6.83 -5.07
N GLY A 140 23.38 7.70 -5.97
CA GLY A 140 22.86 9.04 -5.62
C GLY A 140 23.88 9.86 -4.81
N LYS A 141 23.48 10.38 -3.65
CA LYS A 141 24.33 11.20 -2.77
C LYS A 141 25.64 10.51 -2.35
N ASP A 142 25.64 9.19 -2.20
CA ASP A 142 26.82 8.44 -1.77
C ASP A 142 27.83 8.31 -2.91
N LEU A 143 27.34 8.26 -4.15
CA LEU A 143 28.18 8.32 -5.35
C LEU A 143 28.76 9.74 -5.53
N GLU A 144 28.00 10.79 -5.22
CA GLU A 144 28.45 12.18 -5.33
C GLU A 144 29.63 12.48 -4.38
N ALA A 145 29.70 11.81 -3.24
CA ALA A 145 30.76 11.95 -2.24
C ALA A 145 32.11 11.35 -2.66
N LEU A 146 32.17 10.54 -3.73
CA LEU A 146 33.41 9.97 -4.24
C LEU A 146 34.20 10.98 -5.11
N SER A 147 35.48 10.72 -5.37
CA SER A 147 36.31 11.61 -6.20
C SER A 147 35.77 11.74 -7.63
N ASP A 148 35.83 12.96 -8.19
CA ASP A 148 35.52 13.20 -9.60
C ASP A 148 36.65 12.73 -10.54
N ASP A 149 37.88 12.60 -10.01
CA ASP A 149 39.03 12.13 -10.77
C ASP A 149 38.94 10.60 -10.97
N PRO A 150 38.98 10.08 -12.21
CA PRO A 150 38.81 8.67 -12.49
C PRO A 150 39.90 7.78 -11.86
N ASP A 151 41.14 8.28 -11.73
CA ASP A 151 42.25 7.50 -11.18
C ASP A 151 42.12 7.37 -9.65
N GLU A 152 41.73 8.45 -8.98
CA GLU A 152 41.42 8.43 -7.54
C GLU A 152 40.18 7.59 -7.26
N LEU A 153 39.11 7.77 -8.03
CA LEU A 153 37.88 7.00 -7.90
C LEU A 153 38.14 5.51 -8.06
N GLN A 154 38.95 5.11 -9.04
CA GLN A 154 39.36 3.72 -9.20
C GLN A 154 40.08 3.18 -7.96
N SER A 155 40.99 3.98 -7.39
CA SER A 155 41.75 3.59 -6.18
C SER A 155 40.84 3.45 -4.96
N ASP A 156 39.89 4.36 -4.78
CA ASP A 156 38.90 4.32 -3.70
C ASP A 156 38.00 3.09 -3.81
N LEU A 157 37.53 2.77 -5.03
CA LEU A 157 36.70 1.60 -5.28
C LEU A 157 37.45 0.30 -5.04
N GLN A 158 38.74 0.24 -5.40
CA GLN A 158 39.60 -0.90 -5.10
C GLN A 158 39.83 -1.05 -3.59
N ALA A 159 40.03 0.05 -2.87
CA ALA A 159 40.17 0.03 -1.41
C ALA A 159 38.87 -0.41 -0.72
N LEU A 160 37.71 0.06 -1.19
CA LEU A 160 36.39 -0.34 -0.72
C LEU A 160 36.06 -1.80 -1.03
N ALA A 161 36.55 -2.36 -2.13
CA ALA A 161 36.46 -3.79 -2.41
C ALA A 161 37.31 -4.65 -1.47
N GLY A 162 38.27 -4.03 -0.78
CA GLY A 162 39.19 -4.69 0.13
C GLY A 162 40.19 -5.61 -0.57
N PRO A 163 41.02 -6.33 0.20
CA PRO A 163 41.89 -7.38 -0.33
C PRO A 163 41.03 -8.56 -0.78
N ALA A 164 40.45 -8.45 -1.97
CA ALA A 164 39.85 -9.56 -2.68
C ALA A 164 40.90 -10.66 -2.92
N ALA A 165 40.47 -11.91 -3.00
CA ALA A 165 41.32 -13.09 -3.13
C ALA A 165 42.04 -13.19 -4.50
N GLY A 166 42.93 -12.25 -4.83
CA GLY A 166 43.71 -12.28 -6.06
C GLY A 166 44.86 -11.27 -6.09
N PRO A 167 45.89 -11.50 -6.92
CA PRO A 167 47.10 -10.66 -6.98
C PRO A 167 46.85 -9.22 -7.44
N ASN A 168 45.68 -8.93 -8.02
CA ASN A 168 45.29 -7.62 -8.57
C ASN A 168 44.10 -6.98 -7.82
N GLY A 169 43.69 -7.52 -6.67
CA GLY A 169 42.51 -7.04 -5.93
C GLY A 169 41.19 -7.34 -6.63
N GLY A 170 40.20 -6.46 -6.45
CA GLY A 170 38.86 -6.62 -7.01
C GLY A 170 38.83 -6.40 -8.53
N GLN A 171 38.04 -7.20 -9.25
CA GLN A 171 37.87 -7.06 -10.70
C GLN A 171 36.79 -6.02 -11.00
N MET A 172 37.10 -5.10 -11.92
CA MET A 172 36.20 -4.04 -12.35
C MET A 172 35.46 -4.45 -13.63
N TYR A 173 34.14 -4.24 -13.60
CA TYR A 173 33.23 -4.44 -14.72
C TYR A 173 32.47 -3.13 -14.96
N ILE A 174 32.39 -2.70 -16.20
CA ILE A 174 31.59 -1.55 -16.63
C ILE A 174 30.48 -2.10 -17.52
N ASP A 175 29.23 -1.96 -17.07
CA ASP A 175 28.05 -2.50 -17.76
C ASP A 175 28.16 -3.99 -18.15
N GLY A 176 28.86 -4.77 -17.32
CA GLY A 176 29.09 -6.21 -17.53
C GLY A 176 30.36 -6.59 -18.30
N PHE A 177 31.15 -5.61 -18.76
CA PHE A 177 32.40 -5.85 -19.49
C PHE A 177 33.63 -5.57 -18.62
N SER A 178 34.61 -6.48 -18.63
CA SER A 178 35.88 -6.33 -17.90
C SER A 178 36.96 -5.65 -18.74
N GLY A 179 37.87 -4.91 -18.09
CA GLY A 179 39.08 -4.36 -18.73
C GLY A 179 38.89 -3.02 -19.45
N GLY A 180 37.76 -2.34 -19.25
CA GLY A 180 37.54 -0.96 -19.69
C GLY A 180 38.16 0.07 -18.75
N THR A 181 38.38 1.28 -19.26
CA THR A 181 38.72 2.46 -18.43
C THR A 181 37.49 2.95 -17.68
N LEU A 182 37.67 3.39 -16.44
CA LEU A 182 36.57 3.93 -15.64
C LEU A 182 35.97 5.17 -16.32
N PRO A 183 34.64 5.21 -16.57
CA PRO A 183 34.01 6.41 -17.11
C PRO A 183 34.01 7.53 -16.06
N PRO A 184 33.88 8.81 -16.48
CA PRO A 184 33.73 9.92 -15.54
C PRO A 184 32.57 9.67 -14.57
N LYS A 185 32.73 10.07 -13.30
CA LYS A 185 31.71 9.86 -12.25
C LYS A 185 30.32 10.35 -12.66
N ALA A 186 30.26 11.45 -13.42
CA ALA A 186 29.02 12.03 -13.94
C ALA A 186 28.21 11.08 -14.85
N SER A 187 28.88 10.13 -15.52
CA SER A 187 28.24 9.12 -16.38
C SER A 187 27.79 7.87 -15.59
N ILE A 188 28.21 7.73 -14.33
CA ILE A 188 27.90 6.57 -13.50
C ILE A 188 26.53 6.78 -12.83
N ARG A 189 25.70 5.74 -12.85
CA ARG A 189 24.41 5.68 -12.15
C ARG A 189 24.55 5.02 -10.78
N GLU A 190 25.26 3.91 -10.75
CA GLU A 190 25.36 3.05 -9.57
C GLU A 190 26.65 2.23 -9.62
N ILE A 191 27.26 2.01 -8.45
CA ILE A 191 28.40 1.12 -8.29
C ILE A 191 28.03 0.04 -7.29
N ARG A 192 28.29 -1.22 -7.62
CA ARG A 192 28.09 -2.37 -6.73
C ARG A 192 29.42 -3.01 -6.45
N ILE A 193 29.72 -3.19 -5.17
CA ILE A 193 30.95 -3.82 -4.72
C ILE A 193 30.56 -5.09 -3.96
N ASN A 194 30.78 -6.24 -4.58
CA ASN A 194 30.55 -7.53 -3.93
C ASN A 194 31.89 -8.06 -3.41
N GLN A 195 32.02 -8.15 -2.09
CA GLN A 195 33.24 -8.63 -1.43
C GLN A 195 33.23 -10.15 -1.20
N ASN A 196 32.13 -10.85 -1.47
CA ASN A 196 31.99 -12.28 -1.24
C ASN A 196 32.60 -13.10 -2.41
N PRO A 197 33.75 -13.77 -2.22
CA PRO A 197 34.41 -14.54 -3.28
C PRO A 197 33.68 -15.85 -3.65
N PHE A 198 32.62 -16.22 -2.90
CA PHE A 198 31.80 -17.41 -3.08
C PHE A 198 30.35 -17.09 -3.51
N SER A 199 30.09 -15.87 -3.98
CA SER A 199 28.76 -15.48 -4.40
C SER A 199 28.29 -16.32 -5.60
N ALA A 200 27.18 -17.03 -5.46
CA ALA A 200 26.60 -17.89 -6.51
C ALA A 200 26.08 -17.12 -7.73
N GLN A 201 26.05 -15.79 -7.68
CA GLN A 201 25.62 -14.93 -8.78
C GLN A 201 26.70 -14.75 -9.87
N TYR A 202 27.93 -15.19 -9.60
CA TYR A 202 29.07 -15.01 -10.51
C TYR A 202 29.64 -16.36 -10.97
N ASP A 203 30.22 -16.33 -12.16
CA ASP A 203 30.69 -17.48 -12.94
C ASP A 203 32.09 -18.00 -12.50
N HIS A 204 32.87 -17.18 -11.79
CA HIS A 204 34.20 -17.53 -11.30
C HIS A 204 34.34 -17.26 -9.80
N LEU A 205 34.99 -18.18 -9.08
CA LEU A 205 35.44 -17.95 -7.70
C LEU A 205 36.55 -16.88 -7.66
N GLY A 206 36.57 -16.11 -6.57
CA GLY A 206 37.84 -15.57 -6.06
C GLY A 206 38.11 -14.08 -6.23
N TYR A 207 37.19 -13.27 -6.76
CA TYR A 207 37.45 -11.83 -6.84
C TYR A 207 36.30 -11.03 -6.23
N GLY A 208 36.65 -10.05 -5.39
CA GLY A 208 35.73 -8.97 -5.08
C GLY A 208 35.37 -8.30 -6.41
N ARG A 209 34.08 -8.18 -6.72
CA ARG A 209 33.62 -7.65 -8.00
C ARG A 209 33.13 -6.23 -7.82
N ILE A 210 33.67 -5.32 -8.61
CA ILE A 210 33.25 -3.92 -8.69
C ILE A 210 32.48 -3.76 -10.00
N GLU A 211 31.16 -3.60 -9.93
CA GLU A 211 30.29 -3.41 -11.08
C GLU A 211 29.85 -1.95 -11.15
N ILE A 212 30.22 -1.28 -12.23
CA ILE A 212 29.83 0.09 -12.52
C ILE A 212 28.73 0.06 -13.57
N PHE A 213 27.59 0.64 -13.22
CA PHE A 213 26.46 0.82 -14.11
C PHE A 213 26.43 2.25 -14.59
N THR A 214 26.54 2.46 -15.89
CA THR A 214 26.41 3.79 -16.48
C THR A 214 24.95 4.22 -16.54
N LYS A 215 24.72 5.52 -16.65
CA LYS A 215 23.38 6.07 -16.90
C LYS A 215 22.90 5.58 -18.28
N PRO A 216 21.66 5.06 -18.39
CA PRO A 216 21.12 4.68 -19.69
C PRO A 216 21.08 5.91 -20.61
N GLY A 217 21.29 5.70 -21.91
CA GLY A 217 21.12 6.75 -22.91
C GLY A 217 19.75 7.41 -22.76
N THR A 218 19.69 8.73 -22.86
CA THR A 218 18.45 9.50 -22.69
C THR A 218 17.99 10.03 -24.03
N ASP A 219 16.69 10.35 -24.17
CA ASP A 219 16.13 10.91 -25.40
C ASP A 219 16.70 12.30 -25.77
N LYS A 220 17.51 12.91 -24.89
CA LYS A 220 18.06 14.25 -25.07
C LYS A 220 19.58 14.21 -24.98
N PHE A 221 20.24 14.96 -25.85
CA PHE A 221 21.67 15.15 -25.73
C PHE A 221 22.00 15.88 -24.42
N HIS A 222 22.95 15.35 -23.68
CA HIS A 222 23.53 15.97 -22.51
C HIS A 222 25.03 15.75 -22.50
N GLY A 223 25.77 16.71 -21.98
CA GLY A 223 27.20 16.58 -21.82
C GLY A 223 27.71 17.54 -20.76
N GLN A 224 28.87 17.21 -20.22
CA GLN A 224 29.56 18.02 -19.24
C GLN A 224 30.99 18.24 -19.73
N LEU A 225 31.50 19.44 -19.46
CA LEU A 225 32.90 19.79 -19.63
C LEU A 225 33.42 20.24 -18.26
N MET A 226 34.49 19.61 -17.81
CA MET A 226 35.22 19.93 -16.59
C MET A 226 36.60 20.45 -16.97
N PHE A 227 37.02 21.53 -16.31
CA PHE A 227 38.36 22.08 -16.44
C PHE A 227 38.94 22.34 -15.05
N ARG A 228 40.13 21.80 -14.79
CA ARG A 228 40.85 21.98 -13.52
C ARG A 228 42.24 22.50 -13.83
N ASP A 229 42.57 23.68 -13.30
CA ASP A 229 43.93 24.26 -13.32
C ASP A 229 44.42 24.37 -11.87
N SER A 230 45.54 23.73 -11.57
CA SER A 230 46.23 23.83 -10.29
C SER A 230 47.62 24.39 -10.54
N THR A 231 47.91 25.56 -9.97
CA THR A 231 49.19 26.25 -10.13
C THR A 231 49.78 26.64 -8.78
N SER A 232 51.09 26.48 -8.66
CA SER A 232 51.88 26.94 -7.52
C SER A 232 51.69 28.43 -7.22
N ALA A 233 51.39 29.25 -8.24
CA ALA A 233 51.22 30.70 -8.13
C ALA A 233 50.00 31.12 -7.29
N LEU A 234 48.98 30.26 -7.19
CA LEU A 234 47.76 30.51 -6.42
C LEU A 234 47.81 29.90 -5.01
N ASN A 235 48.89 29.17 -4.66
CA ASN A 235 49.02 28.53 -3.35
C ASN A 235 49.48 29.53 -2.28
N ALA A 236 48.93 29.39 -1.07
CA ALA A 236 49.42 30.11 0.09
C ALA A 236 50.85 29.63 0.42
N ARG A 237 51.76 30.59 0.68
CA ARG A 237 53.14 30.28 1.03
C ARG A 237 53.20 29.59 2.39
N ASN A 238 53.87 28.44 2.46
CA ASN A 238 54.11 27.74 3.71
C ASN A 238 55.13 28.53 4.55
N PRO A 239 54.78 29.00 5.77
CA PRO A 239 55.68 29.80 6.61
C PRO A 239 56.84 29.02 7.24
N PHE A 240 56.85 27.69 7.16
CA PHE A 240 57.86 26.82 7.78
C PHE A 240 58.70 26.01 6.76
N ALA A 241 58.31 26.01 5.48
CA ALA A 241 59.16 25.47 4.42
C ALA A 241 60.14 26.55 3.96
N GLY A 242 61.42 26.21 3.80
CA GLY A 242 62.44 27.13 3.27
C GLY A 242 62.01 27.74 1.92
N ALA A 243 62.65 28.85 1.55
CA ALA A 243 62.20 29.88 0.58
C ALA A 243 61.84 29.47 -0.86
N GLN A 244 61.64 28.19 -1.19
CA GLN A 244 61.39 27.75 -2.55
C GLN A 244 60.39 26.60 -2.60
N GLN A 245 59.11 26.95 -2.81
CA GLN A 245 58.09 26.00 -3.24
C GLN A 245 58.38 25.65 -4.71
N PRO A 246 58.51 24.37 -5.09
CA PRO A 246 58.72 23.97 -6.48
C PRO A 246 57.57 24.49 -7.36
N ASP A 247 57.89 24.98 -8.55
CA ASP A 247 56.87 25.35 -9.50
C ASP A 247 56.17 24.08 -10.01
N TYR A 248 54.85 24.08 -9.96
CA TYR A 248 54.00 23.00 -10.43
C TYR A 248 52.76 23.61 -11.07
N GLN A 249 52.44 23.10 -12.25
CA GLN A 249 51.21 23.42 -12.95
C GLN A 249 50.62 22.14 -13.50
N THR A 250 49.37 21.86 -13.14
CA THR A 250 48.56 20.83 -13.80
C THR A 250 47.30 21.42 -14.37
N ARG A 251 46.98 20.95 -15.58
CA ARG A 251 45.76 21.27 -16.32
C ARG A 251 45.11 19.96 -16.72
N GLN A 252 43.92 19.72 -16.23
CA GLN A 252 43.08 18.59 -16.62
C GLN A 252 41.85 19.12 -17.36
N PHE A 253 41.54 18.47 -18.47
CA PHE A 253 40.34 18.70 -19.27
C PHE A 253 39.60 17.39 -19.36
N GLU A 254 38.33 17.38 -18.96
CA GLU A 254 37.49 16.20 -19.03
C GLU A 254 36.15 16.56 -19.67
N GLY A 255 35.57 15.62 -20.40
CA GLY A 255 34.29 15.83 -21.03
C GLY A 255 33.56 14.52 -21.29
N ASN A 256 32.24 14.55 -21.16
CA ASN A 256 31.37 13.46 -21.57
C ASN A 256 30.22 14.01 -22.41
N ILE A 257 29.73 13.19 -23.34
CA ILE A 257 28.52 13.44 -24.10
C ILE A 257 27.71 12.15 -24.14
N GLY A 258 26.41 12.27 -23.92
CA GLY A 258 25.44 11.19 -23.99
C GLY A 258 24.19 11.66 -24.73
N GLY A 259 23.47 10.72 -25.32
CA GLY A 259 22.27 10.99 -26.09
C GLY A 259 21.46 9.70 -26.35
N PRO A 260 20.47 9.76 -27.23
CA PRO A 260 19.63 8.61 -27.54
C PRO A 260 20.46 7.51 -28.23
N ILE A 261 20.17 6.27 -27.85
CA ILE A 261 20.70 5.04 -28.47
C ILE A 261 19.86 4.64 -29.67
#